data_AF-A0A2G4IDG5-F1
#
_entry.id   AF-A0A2G4IDG5-F1
#
_cell.length_a   1.000
_cell.length_b   1.000
_cell.length_c   1.000
_cell.angle_alpha   90.00
_cell.angle_beta   90.00
_cell.angle_gamma   90.00
#
_symmetry.space_group_name_H-M   'P 1'
#
loop_
_entity.id
_entity.type
_entity.pdbx_description
1 polymer ?
#
loop_
_entity_poly.entity_id
_entity_poly.type
_entity_poly.pdbx_seq_one_letter_code
_entity_poly.pdbx_strand_id
1 'polypeptide(L)'
;MPTITCARCAKTKDAFDRAPFPGAVGARIVESTCRECWADWLKQQTMLINHYGLNVMDPQARQYLTRNMEAFLFKAGQGDVVDTTKQGTISH
;
A
#
# COMPACT_ATOMS: atom_id res chain seq x y z
N MET A 1 -21.25 -11.53 5.33
CA MET A 1 -20.06 -10.95 4.68
C MET A 1 -18.84 -11.38 5.49
N PRO A 2 -17.73 -11.79 4.85
CA PRO A 2 -16.50 -12.08 5.58
C PRO A 2 -15.98 -10.82 6.24
N THR A 3 -15.69 -10.89 7.53
CA THR A 3 -15.10 -9.79 8.30
C THR A 3 -13.62 -10.06 8.53
N ILE A 4 -12.83 -9.00 8.55
CA ILE A 4 -11.38 -9.05 8.75
C ILE A 4 -10.96 -8.04 9.81
N THR A 5 -10.03 -8.46 10.67
CA THR A 5 -9.33 -7.54 11.57
C THR A 5 -8.22 -6.85 10.79
N CYS A 6 -8.42 -5.58 10.46
CA CYS A 6 -7.45 -4.82 9.68
C CYS A 6 -6.20 -4.53 10.53
N ALA A 7 -5.03 -4.96 10.05
CA ALA A 7 -3.74 -4.71 10.70
C ALA A 7 -3.43 -3.20 10.84
N ARG A 8 -3.93 -2.38 9.91
CA ARG A 8 -3.69 -0.93 9.90
C ARG A 8 -4.50 -0.17 10.93
N CYS A 9 -5.82 -0.37 10.96
CA CYS A 9 -6.72 0.40 11.81
C CYS A 9 -7.17 -0.35 13.07
N ALA A 10 -6.69 -1.58 13.27
CA ALA A 10 -7.04 -2.48 14.38
C ALA A 10 -8.55 -2.70 14.58
N LYS A 11 -9.36 -2.41 13.55
CA LYS A 11 -10.81 -2.55 13.57
C LYS A 11 -11.24 -3.72 12.72
N THR A 12 -12.30 -4.39 13.15
CA THR A 12 -12.99 -5.40 12.36
C THR A 12 -13.88 -4.70 11.34
N LYS A 13 -13.62 -4.93 10.06
CA LYS A 13 -14.39 -4.38 8.93
C LYS A 13 -14.68 -5.46 7.90
N ASP A 14 -15.47 -5.13 6.89
CA ASP A 14 -15.72 -6.03 5.78
C ASP A 14 -14.42 -6.32 5.02
N ALA A 15 -14.19 -7.61 4.77
CA ALA A 15 -13.11 -8.08 3.93
C ALA A 15 -13.39 -7.76 2.46
N PHE A 16 -12.41 -8.04 1.59
CA PHE A 16 -12.62 -7.88 0.16
C PHE A 16 -13.55 -8.96 -0.38
N ASP A 17 -14.51 -8.56 -1.22
CA ASP A 17 -15.34 -9.53 -1.97
C ASP A 17 -14.53 -10.30 -3.01
N ARG A 18 -13.47 -9.68 -3.54
CA ARG A 18 -12.55 -10.24 -4.53
C ARG A 18 -11.19 -9.58 -4.38
N ALA A 19 -10.12 -10.37 -4.51
CA ALA A 19 -8.76 -9.84 -4.46
C ALA A 19 -8.55 -8.76 -5.53
N PRO A 20 -8.02 -7.58 -5.17
CA PRO A 20 -7.83 -6.47 -6.11
C PRO A 20 -6.72 -6.76 -7.13
N PHE A 21 -5.78 -7.65 -6.78
CA PHE A 21 -4.70 -8.07 -7.66
C PHE A 21 -4.47 -9.58 -7.55
N PRO A 22 -4.15 -10.26 -8.67
CA PRO A 22 -3.69 -11.64 -8.63
C PRO A 22 -2.26 -11.73 -8.08
N GLY A 23 -1.95 -12.84 -7.40
CA GLY A 23 -0.62 -13.14 -6.85
C GLY A 23 -0.53 -13.03 -5.33
N ALA A 24 0.64 -13.38 -4.79
CA ALA A 24 0.86 -13.49 -3.34
C ALA A 24 0.69 -12.17 -2.58
N VAL A 25 1.05 -11.04 -3.21
CA VAL A 25 0.90 -9.71 -2.61
C VAL A 25 -0.58 -9.36 -2.44
N GLY A 26 -1.40 -9.64 -3.46
CA GLY A 26 -2.85 -9.42 -3.42
C GLY A 26 -3.53 -10.27 -2.35
N ALA A 27 -3.16 -11.55 -2.26
CA ALA A 27 -3.65 -12.44 -1.19
C ALA A 27 -3.31 -11.90 0.20
N ARG A 28 -2.04 -11.51 0.43
CA ARG A 28 -1.60 -10.95 1.71
C ARG A 28 -2.39 -9.70 2.09
N ILE A 29 -2.64 -8.77 1.16
CA ILE A 29 -3.43 -7.56 1.43
C ILE A 29 -4.84 -7.93 1.87
N VAL A 30 -5.49 -8.84 1.15
CA VAL A 30 -6.88 -9.24 1.43
C VAL A 30 -7.01 -9.97 2.76
N GLU A 31 -5.99 -10.72 3.17
CA GLU A 31 -5.95 -11.47 4.43
C GLU A 31 -5.63 -10.61 5.67
N SER A 32 -5.10 -9.41 5.48
CA SER A 32 -4.60 -8.58 6.60
C SER A 32 -5.12 -7.15 6.62
N THR A 33 -5.77 -6.68 5.57
CA THR A 33 -6.21 -5.29 5.40
C THR A 33 -7.68 -5.24 4.96
N CYS A 34 -8.43 -4.25 5.46
CA CYS A 34 -9.80 -3.99 5.00
C CYS A 34 -9.85 -3.13 3.73
N ARG A 35 -10.98 -3.18 3.02
CA ARG A 35 -11.18 -2.46 1.75
C ARG A 35 -10.96 -0.94 1.85
N GLU A 36 -11.36 -0.35 2.98
CA GLU A 36 -11.23 1.09 3.24
C GLU A 36 -9.77 1.53 3.35
N CYS A 37 -8.97 0.83 4.16
CA CYS A 37 -7.55 1.14 4.31
C CYS A 37 -6.77 0.95 3.00
N TRP A 38 -7.20 -0.01 2.17
CA TRP A 38 -6.65 -0.17 0.83
C TRP A 38 -7.00 0.97 -0.12
N ALA A 39 -8.26 1.45 -0.09
CA ALA A 39 -8.65 2.61 -0.88
C ALA A 39 -7.82 3.85 -0.51
N ASP A 40 -7.50 4.02 0.78
CA ASP A 40 -6.61 5.10 1.22
C ASP A 40 -5.17 4.92 0.74
N TRP A 41 -4.68 3.68 0.68
CA TRP A 41 -3.36 3.40 0.10
C TRP A 41 -3.32 3.77 -1.39
N LEU A 42 -4.36 3.43 -2.17
CA LEU A 42 -4.40 3.78 -3.59
C LEU A 42 -4.34 5.30 -3.83
N LYS A 43 -5.00 6.10 -2.97
CA LYS A 43 -4.90 7.56 -3.01
C LYS A 43 -3.47 8.03 -2.72
N GLN A 44 -2.83 7.48 -1.70
CA GLN A 44 -1.43 7.78 -1.36
C GLN A 44 -0.48 7.39 -2.49
N GLN A 45 -0.58 6.17 -3.02
CA GLN A 45 0.20 5.72 -4.18
C GLN A 45 0.06 6.67 -5.36
N THR A 46 -1.17 7.08 -5.70
CA THR A 46 -1.41 8.04 -6.80
C THR A 46 -0.71 9.37 -6.54
N MET A 47 -0.77 9.88 -5.30
CA MET A 47 -0.03 11.09 -4.94
C MET A 47 1.49 10.91 -5.06
N LEU A 48 2.05 9.79 -4.60
CA LEU A 48 3.49 9.52 -4.70
C LEU A 48 3.94 9.42 -6.17
N ILE A 49 3.14 8.78 -7.02
CA ILE A 49 3.42 8.68 -8.46
C ILE A 49 3.44 10.06 -9.09
N ASN A 50 2.41 10.88 -8.85
CA ASN A 50 2.31 12.21 -9.46
C ASN A 50 3.35 13.19 -8.91
N HIS A 51 3.62 13.14 -7.60
CA HIS A 51 4.53 14.07 -6.93
C HIS A 51 5.99 13.79 -7.27
N TYR A 52 6.37 12.52 -7.46
CA TYR A 52 7.74 12.12 -7.79
C TYR A 52 7.93 11.70 -9.26
N GLY A 53 6.88 11.79 -10.09
CA GLY A 53 6.93 11.37 -11.48
C GLY A 53 7.31 9.90 -11.66
N LEU A 54 6.86 9.01 -10.76
CA LEU A 54 7.29 7.61 -10.76
C LEU A 54 6.75 6.85 -11.97
N ASN A 55 7.63 6.18 -12.71
CA ASN A 55 7.21 5.22 -13.72
C ASN A 55 6.91 3.86 -13.09
N VAL A 56 5.64 3.45 -13.03
CA VAL A 56 5.23 2.14 -12.48
C VAL A 56 5.80 0.92 -13.23
N MET A 57 6.37 1.13 -14.42
CA MET A 57 7.07 0.08 -15.17
C MET A 57 8.52 -0.10 -14.67
N ASP A 58 9.11 0.92 -14.04
CA ASP A 58 10.45 0.85 -13.46
C ASP A 58 10.44 -0.10 -12.24
N PRO A 59 11.30 -1.13 -12.21
CA PRO A 59 11.50 -1.98 -11.03
C PRO A 59 11.81 -1.21 -9.74
N GLN A 60 12.56 -0.10 -9.80
CA GLN A 60 12.91 0.71 -8.62
C GLN A 60 11.68 1.42 -8.07
N ALA A 61 10.88 2.05 -8.93
CA ALA A 61 9.61 2.67 -8.55
C ALA A 61 8.63 1.64 -7.97
N ARG A 62 8.55 0.44 -8.56
CA ARG A 62 7.73 -0.66 -8.02
C ARG A 62 8.19 -1.10 -6.63
N GLN A 63 9.50 -1.24 -6.40
CA GLN A 63 10.03 -1.54 -5.07
C GLN A 63 9.73 -0.42 -4.08
N TYR A 64 9.90 0.83 -4.49
CA TYR A 64 9.58 2.00 -3.67
C TYR A 64 8.11 2.01 -3.25
N LEU A 65 7.19 1.87 -4.21
CA LEU A 65 5.75 1.81 -3.93
C LEU A 65 5.39 0.62 -3.05
N THR A 66 6.01 -0.55 -3.26
CA THR A 66 5.76 -1.75 -2.44
C THR A 66 6.23 -1.56 -1.00
N ARG A 67 7.42 -0.98 -0.77
CA ARG A 67 7.91 -0.71 0.59
C ARG A 67 7.03 0.30 1.32
N ASN A 68 6.62 1.37 0.64
CA ASN A 68 5.71 2.36 1.20
C ASN A 68 4.31 1.77 1.48
N MET A 69 3.83 0.87 0.61
CA MET A 69 2.59 0.14 0.82
C MET A 69 2.65 -0.71 2.10
N GLU A 70 3.69 -1.52 2.24
CA GLU A 70 3.87 -2.37 3.42
C GLU A 70 4.00 -1.54 4.70
N ALA A 71 4.72 -0.42 4.66
CA ALA A 71 4.81 0.49 5.78
C ALA A 71 3.43 1.07 6.15
N PHE A 72 2.70 1.59 5.16
CA PHE A 72 1.40 2.21 5.35
C PHE A 72 0.33 1.23 5.86
N LEU A 73 0.35 -0.02 5.39
CA LEU A 73 -0.64 -1.04 5.74
C LEU A 73 -0.29 -1.82 7.02
N PHE A 74 0.99 -2.07 7.29
CA PHE A 74 1.41 -2.99 8.37
C PHE A 74 2.19 -2.32 9.50
N LYS A 75 2.71 -1.10 9.33
CA LYS A 75 3.49 -0.40 10.37
C LYS A 75 2.77 0.76 11.03
N ALA A 76 1.43 0.80 10.98
CA ALA A 76 0.64 1.82 11.65
C ALA A 76 0.97 1.85 13.16
N GLY A 77 1.72 2.88 13.58
CA GLY A 77 2.16 3.08 14.98
C GLY A 77 3.68 3.21 15.18
N GLN A 78 4.52 2.82 14.23
CA GLN A 78 5.99 3.01 14.30
C GLN A 78 6.45 3.97 13.21
N GLY A 79 6.05 5.24 13.33
CA GLY A 79 6.46 6.31 12.41
C GLY A 79 6.05 6.04 10.97
N ASP A 80 4.95 6.66 10.53
CA ASP A 80 4.50 6.66 9.12
C ASP A 80 5.47 7.43 8.21
N VAL A 81 6.75 7.06 8.24
CA VAL A 81 7.78 7.61 7.38
C VAL A 81 7.66 6.86 6.06
N VAL A 82 6.69 7.30 5.25
CA VAL A 82 6.81 7.15 3.80
C VAL A 82 8.17 7.75 3.46
N ASP A 83 9.07 6.95 2.89
CA ASP A 83 10.47 7.34 2.67
C ASP A 83 10.56 8.35 1.52
N THR A 84 10.14 9.59 1.78
CA THR A 84 10.11 10.68 0.79
C THR A 84 11.51 11.18 0.40
N THR A 85 12.57 10.65 1.02
CA THR A 85 13.96 11.09 0.79
C THR A 85 14.53 10.62 -0.54
N LYS A 86 13.91 9.62 -1.18
CA LYS A 86 14.41 9.02 -2.44
C LYS A 86 14.04 9.79 -3.71
N GLN A 87 13.54 11.02 -3.57
CA GLN A 87 13.09 11.88 -4.66
C GLN A 87 14.10 12.04 -5.80
N GLY A 88 15.41 11.96 -5.52
CA GLY A 88 16.48 12.07 -6.52
C GLY A 88 17.21 10.76 -6.87
N THR A 89 16.85 9.61 -6.27
CA THR A 89 17.51 8.32 -6.56
C THR A 89 16.72 7.44 -7.52
N ILE A 90 15.42 7.68 -7.66
CA ILE A 90 14.54 7.01 -8.62
C ILE A 90 14.41 7.95 -9.84
N SER A 91 15.53 8.30 -10.45
CA SER A 91 15.56 9.05 -11.71
C SER A 91 15.75 8.10 -12.88
N HIS A 92 15.01 8.41 -13.94
CA HIS A 92 14.97 7.76 -15.25
C HIS A 92 16.33 7.49 -15.90
#